data_AF-A0A967WNJ8-F1
#
_entry.id   AF-A0A967WNJ8-F1
#
_cell.length_a   1.000
_cell.length_b   1.000
_cell.length_c   1.000
_cell.angle_alpha   90.00
_cell.angle_beta   90.00
_cell.angle_gamma   90.00
#
_symmetry.space_group_name_H-M   'P 1'
#
loop_
_entity.id
_entity.type
_entity.pdbx_description
1 polymer ?
#
loop_
_entity_poly.entity_id
_entity_poly.type
_entity_poly.pdbx_seq_one_letter_code
_entity_poly.pdbx_strand_id
1 'polypeptide(L)'
;MYSDPPRPSGSALLLLLLIGAIALGVWLADDYGQSWDDPTNADYGEDVLRAYSGSDAFWSHRNLPYYGPAHFAASALLVSGARWLDPGWHPVDVRHVANYLSFLLGMTGFYLLARHCFS
;
A
#
# COMPACT_ATOMS: atom_id res chain seq x y z
N MET A 1 -39.60 26.73 5.20
CA MET A 1 -38.72 26.44 4.05
C MET A 1 -37.60 25.54 4.54
N TYR A 2 -37.64 24.26 4.20
CA TYR A 2 -36.54 23.33 4.46
C TYR A 2 -35.63 23.38 3.23
N SER A 3 -34.47 24.02 3.35
CA SER A 3 -33.45 24.02 2.31
C SER A 3 -32.65 22.73 2.42
N ASP A 4 -32.57 21.97 1.33
CA ASP A 4 -31.76 20.75 1.27
C ASP A 4 -30.30 21.05 1.65
N PRO A 5 -29.64 20.17 2.43
CA PRO A 5 -28.24 20.33 2.75
C PRO A 5 -27.40 20.29 1.46
N PRO A 6 -26.32 21.08 1.37
CA PRO A 6 -25.46 21.11 0.20
C PRO A 6 -24.87 19.73 -0.05
N ARG A 7 -25.03 19.21 -1.27
CA ARG A 7 -24.41 17.95 -1.67
C ARG A 7 -22.89 18.14 -1.80
N PRO A 8 -22.07 17.22 -1.27
CA PRO A 8 -20.62 17.31 -1.43
C PRO A 8 -20.24 17.27 -2.91
N SER A 9 -19.20 18.02 -3.30
CA SER A 9 -18.65 17.92 -4.64
C SER A 9 -18.11 16.51 -4.90
N GLY A 10 -18.02 16.10 -6.17
CA GLY A 10 -17.48 14.78 -6.53
C GLY A 10 -16.08 14.53 -5.93
N SER A 11 -15.25 15.57 -5.83
CA SER A 11 -13.94 15.49 -5.19
C SER A 11 -14.02 15.30 -3.66
N ALA A 12 -14.95 16.00 -2.99
CA ALA A 12 -15.15 15.84 -1.55
C ALA A 12 -15.67 14.44 -1.20
N LEU A 13 -16.58 13.90 -2.01
CA LEU A 13 -17.06 12.53 -1.86
C LEU A 13 -15.93 11.51 -2.07
N LEU A 14 -15.09 11.68 -3.09
CA LEU A 14 -13.92 10.82 -3.32
C LEU A 14 -12.99 10.82 -2.10
N LEU A 15 -12.66 12.00 -1.55
CA LEU A 15 -11.80 12.10 -0.38
C LEU A 15 -12.39 11.36 0.83
N LEU A 16 -13.69 11.52 1.09
CA LEU A 16 -14.38 10.81 2.18
C LEU A 16 -14.32 9.29 1.99
N LEU A 17 -14.56 8.81 0.77
CA LEU A 17 -14.47 7.39 0.45
C LEU A 17 -13.05 6.85 0.61
N LEU A 18 -12.03 7.62 0.19
CA LEU A 18 -10.63 7.22 0.34
C LEU A 18 -10.21 7.15 1.80
N ILE A 19 -10.60 8.12 2.62
CA ILE A 19 -10.32 8.10 4.06
C ILE A 19 -10.98 6.87 4.70
N GLY A 20 -12.26 6.61 4.38
CA GLY A 20 -12.98 5.44 4.89
C GLY A 20 -12.35 4.12 4.46
N ALA A 21 -11.94 4.00 3.19
CA ALA A 21 -11.28 2.82 2.65
C ALA A 21 -9.91 2.57 3.31
N ILE A 22 -9.08 3.62 3.45
CA ILE A 22 -7.80 3.53 4.15
C ILE A 22 -8.00 3.06 5.59
N ALA A 23 -8.95 3.67 6.32
CA ALA A 23 -9.24 3.29 7.70
C ALA A 23 -9.67 1.83 7.81
N LEU A 24 -10.51 1.35 6.87
CA LEU A 24 -10.97 -0.04 6.83
C LEU A 24 -9.81 -1.01 6.55
N GLY A 25 -8.96 -0.73 5.56
CA GLY A 25 -7.82 -1.59 5.23
C GLY A 25 -6.78 -1.66 6.34
N VAL A 26 -6.57 -0.55 7.05
CA VAL A 26 -5.71 -0.50 8.25
C VAL A 26 -6.33 -1.28 9.42
N TRP A 27 -7.64 -1.18 9.61
CA TRP A 27 -8.33 -1.90 10.69
C TRP A 27 -8.36 -3.42 10.47
N LEU A 28 -8.31 -3.88 9.23
CA LEU A 28 -8.29 -5.31 8.86
C LEU A 28 -6.88 -5.85 8.63
N ALA A 29 -5.83 -5.08 8.97
CA ALA A 29 -4.44 -5.41 8.66
C ALA A 29 -3.99 -6.79 9.16
N ASP A 30 -4.51 -7.25 10.29
CA ASP A 30 -4.13 -8.50 10.96
C ASP A 30 -4.89 -9.75 10.44
N ASP A 31 -5.85 -9.59 9.53
CA ASP A 31 -6.74 -10.67 9.06
C ASP A 31 -6.59 -10.99 7.56
N TYR A 32 -5.48 -10.56 6.93
CA TYR A 32 -5.23 -10.84 5.52
C TYR A 32 -4.75 -12.28 5.25
N GLY A 33 -4.27 -12.97 6.30
CA GLY A 33 -3.62 -14.28 6.17
C GLY A 33 -2.26 -14.21 5.49
N GLN A 34 -1.61 -15.37 5.34
CA GLN A 34 -0.26 -15.48 4.81
C GLN A 34 -0.17 -16.55 3.71
N SER A 35 0.30 -16.13 2.53
CA SER A 35 0.67 -17.03 1.44
C SER A 35 2.08 -17.58 1.62
N TRP A 36 2.43 -18.60 0.84
CA TRP A 36 3.74 -19.24 0.93
C TRP A 36 4.91 -18.34 0.47
N ASP A 37 4.65 -17.40 -0.45
CA ASP A 37 5.65 -16.48 -1.00
C ASP A 37 5.80 -15.17 -0.20
N ASP A 38 4.89 -14.91 0.75
CA ASP A 38 4.88 -13.69 1.57
C ASP A 38 6.21 -13.42 2.31
N PRO A 39 6.83 -14.40 3.01
CA PRO A 39 8.11 -14.17 3.68
C PRO A 39 9.23 -13.77 2.73
N THR A 40 9.40 -14.52 1.64
CA THR A 40 10.47 -14.28 0.65
C THR A 40 10.35 -12.88 0.05
N ASN A 41 9.12 -12.46 -0.21
CA ASN A 41 8.84 -11.12 -0.73
C ASN A 41 9.11 -10.01 0.29
N ALA A 42 8.88 -10.27 1.58
CA ALA A 42 9.20 -9.33 2.66
C ALA A 42 10.72 -9.15 2.80
N ASP A 43 11.46 -10.26 2.82
CA ASP A 43 12.93 -10.26 2.87
C ASP A 43 13.53 -9.52 1.67
N TYR A 44 12.99 -9.78 0.46
CA TYR A 44 13.40 -9.09 -0.74
C TYR A 44 13.22 -7.56 -0.64
N GLY A 45 12.10 -7.09 -0.08
CA GLY A 45 11.88 -5.66 0.14
C GLY A 45 12.90 -5.03 1.09
N GLU A 46 13.24 -5.71 2.18
CA GLU A 46 14.28 -5.25 3.10
C GLU A 46 15.66 -5.22 2.42
N ASP A 47 15.99 -6.24 1.63
CA ASP A 47 17.26 -6.33 0.92
C ASP A 47 17.39 -5.28 -0.19
N VAL A 48 16.29 -4.93 -0.86
CA VAL A 48 16.24 -3.78 -1.79
C VAL A 48 16.63 -2.49 -1.07
N LEU A 49 16.08 -2.23 0.13
CA LEU A 49 16.43 -1.03 0.89
C LEU A 49 17.90 -1.05 1.32
N ARG A 50 18.41 -2.21 1.76
CA ARG A 50 19.82 -2.37 2.14
C ARG A 50 20.77 -2.19 0.96
N ALA A 51 20.35 -2.45 -0.28
CA ALA A 51 21.16 -2.21 -1.46
C ALA A 51 21.54 -0.71 -1.62
N TYR A 52 20.66 0.21 -1.21
CA TYR A 52 20.98 1.65 -1.18
C TYR A 52 22.04 2.03 -0.14
N SER A 53 22.31 1.15 0.83
CA SER A 53 23.39 1.28 1.81
C SER A 53 24.64 0.45 1.47
N GLY A 54 24.69 -0.14 0.27
CA GLY A 54 25.85 -0.91 -0.23
C GLY A 54 25.83 -2.40 0.07
N SER A 55 24.67 -2.97 0.46
CA SER A 55 24.53 -4.42 0.62
C SER A 55 24.33 -5.14 -0.72
N ASP A 56 24.99 -6.28 -0.91
CA ASP A 56 24.80 -7.16 -2.07
C ASP A 56 23.68 -8.20 -1.88
N ALA A 57 23.02 -8.23 -0.72
CA ALA A 57 22.00 -9.23 -0.39
C ALA A 57 20.85 -9.28 -1.42
N PHE A 58 20.50 -8.13 -2.00
CA PHE A 58 19.54 -8.01 -3.10
C PHE A 58 19.83 -8.97 -4.27
N TRP A 59 21.10 -9.16 -4.61
CA TRP A 59 21.52 -9.99 -5.75
C TRP A 59 21.48 -11.50 -5.44
N SER A 60 21.26 -11.89 -4.18
CA SER A 60 21.13 -13.30 -3.80
C SER A 60 19.78 -13.91 -4.23
N HIS A 61 18.78 -13.07 -4.49
CA HIS A 61 17.46 -13.46 -4.95
C HIS A 61 17.51 -13.81 -6.44
N ARG A 62 17.27 -15.09 -6.79
CA ARG A 62 17.45 -15.55 -8.19
C ARG A 62 16.32 -15.15 -9.14
N ASN A 63 15.10 -15.02 -8.62
CA ASN A 63 13.88 -14.82 -9.45
C ASN A 63 13.22 -13.46 -9.22
N LEU A 64 13.39 -12.84 -8.06
CA LEU A 64 12.72 -11.59 -7.68
C LEU A 64 13.28 -10.30 -8.31
N PRO A 65 14.56 -10.20 -8.73
CA PRO A 65 15.09 -9.00 -9.40
C PRO A 65 14.29 -8.57 -10.63
N TYR A 66 13.55 -9.48 -11.27
CA TYR A 66 12.72 -9.20 -12.44
C TYR A 66 11.34 -8.57 -12.13
N TYR A 67 10.92 -8.54 -10.86
CA TYR A 67 9.58 -8.10 -10.44
C TYR A 67 9.46 -6.59 -10.15
N GLY A 68 10.55 -5.83 -10.34
CA GLY A 68 10.58 -4.39 -10.07
C GLY A 68 10.75 -4.09 -8.58
N PRO A 69 11.93 -3.62 -8.13
CA PRO A 69 12.24 -3.48 -6.71
C PRO A 69 11.47 -2.36 -6.00
N ALA A 70 10.93 -1.38 -6.75
CA ALA A 70 10.30 -0.18 -6.19
C ALA A 70 9.09 -0.48 -5.30
N HIS A 71 8.21 -1.40 -5.71
CA HIS A 71 7.03 -1.78 -4.92
C HIS A 71 7.43 -2.44 -3.59
N PHE A 72 8.38 -3.38 -3.65
CA PHE A 72 8.88 -4.08 -2.47
C PHE A 72 9.64 -3.14 -1.52
N ALA A 73 10.41 -2.19 -2.05
CA ALA A 73 11.04 -1.13 -1.26
C ALA A 73 10.01 -0.26 -0.53
N ALA A 74 8.97 0.19 -1.25
CA ALA A 74 7.89 0.99 -0.65
C ALA A 74 7.17 0.21 0.45
N SER A 75 6.89 -1.08 0.21
CA SER A 75 6.32 -1.96 1.23
C SER A 75 7.22 -2.11 2.45
N ALA A 76 8.54 -2.27 2.27
CA ALA A 76 9.48 -2.42 3.38
C ALA A 76 9.63 -1.12 4.20
N LEU A 77 9.54 0.05 3.55
CA LEU A 77 9.47 1.34 4.26
C LEU A 77 8.19 1.45 5.09
N LEU A 78 7.05 1.00 4.56
CA LEU A 78 5.79 0.97 5.30
C LEU A 78 5.86 0.01 6.48
N VAL A 79 6.45 -1.18 6.33
CA VAL A 79 6.73 -2.12 7.44
C VAL A 79 7.55 -1.45 8.53
N SER A 80 8.63 -0.76 8.15
CA SER A 80 9.51 -0.06 9.08
C SER A 80 8.78 1.04 9.86
N GLY A 81 7.88 1.77 9.20
CA GLY A 81 7.02 2.79 9.83
C GLY A 81 5.93 2.19 10.72
N ALA A 82 5.30 1.11 10.28
CA ALA A 82 4.17 0.50 10.99
C ALA A 82 4.57 -0.16 12.31
N ARG A 83 5.81 -0.66 12.42
CA ARG A 83 6.36 -1.14 13.70
C ARG A 83 6.38 -0.07 14.80
N TRP A 84 6.32 1.23 14.46
CA TRP A 84 6.16 2.31 15.43
C TRP A 84 4.72 2.48 15.93
N LEU A 85 3.72 2.07 15.14
CA LEU A 85 2.31 2.17 15.47
C LEU A 85 1.86 0.97 16.31
N ASP A 86 2.24 -0.23 15.88
CA ASP A 86 1.99 -1.47 16.61
C ASP A 86 3.14 -2.46 16.38
N PRO A 87 3.95 -2.76 17.40
CA PRO A 87 5.00 -3.77 17.30
C PRO A 87 4.48 -5.19 17.07
N GLY A 88 3.19 -5.45 17.33
CA GLY A 88 2.55 -6.74 17.16
C GLY A 88 2.21 -7.08 15.70
N TRP A 89 2.25 -6.11 14.79
CA TRP A 89 1.96 -6.35 13.38
C TRP A 89 3.05 -7.19 12.72
N HIS A 90 2.63 -8.29 12.11
CA HIS A 90 3.55 -9.13 11.35
C HIS A 90 3.97 -8.39 10.07
N PRO A 91 5.24 -8.49 9.61
CA PRO A 91 5.69 -7.80 8.39
C PRO A 91 4.85 -8.11 7.14
N VAL A 92 4.28 -9.31 7.09
CA VAL A 92 3.38 -9.76 6.02
C VAL A 92 2.08 -8.94 6.02
N ASP A 93 1.48 -8.73 7.19
CA ASP A 93 0.25 -7.95 7.37
C ASP A 93 0.42 -6.52 6.82
N VAL A 94 1.53 -5.88 7.18
CA VAL A 94 1.83 -4.51 6.72
C VAL A 94 2.06 -4.47 5.20
N ARG A 95 2.63 -5.53 4.62
CA ARG A 95 2.78 -5.65 3.17
C ARG A 95 1.43 -5.78 2.47
N HIS A 96 0.47 -6.49 3.06
CA HIS A 96 -0.90 -6.53 2.54
C HIS A 96 -1.56 -5.15 2.58
N VAL A 97 -1.34 -4.38 3.65
CA VAL A 97 -1.74 -2.96 3.70
C VAL A 97 -1.07 -2.16 2.58
N ALA A 98 0.24 -2.36 2.32
CA ALA A 98 0.94 -1.69 1.22
C ALA A 98 0.35 -2.03 -0.16
N ASN A 99 -0.01 -3.29 -0.39
CA ASN A 99 -0.69 -3.74 -1.60
C ASN A 99 -2.07 -3.07 -1.74
N TYR A 100 -2.84 -3.03 -0.65
CA TYR A 100 -4.15 -2.39 -0.59
C TYR A 100 -4.08 -0.88 -0.88
N LEU A 101 -3.11 -0.18 -0.29
CA LEU A 101 -2.87 1.25 -0.57
C LEU A 101 -2.48 1.49 -2.03
N SER A 102 -1.68 0.60 -2.61
CA SER A 102 -1.31 0.66 -4.03
C SER A 102 -2.53 0.48 -4.94
N PHE A 103 -3.44 -0.43 -4.58
CA PHE A 103 -4.72 -0.59 -5.26
C PHE A 103 -5.57 0.69 -5.18
N LEU A 104 -5.69 1.30 -4.00
CA LEU A 104 -6.44 2.56 -3.83
C LEU A 104 -5.83 3.71 -4.64
N LEU A 105 -4.50 3.81 -4.69
CA LEU A 105 -3.80 4.80 -5.51
C LEU A 105 -4.09 4.59 -6.99
N GLY A 106 -4.01 3.34 -7.48
CA GLY A 106 -4.34 2.98 -8.86
C GLY A 106 -5.79 3.32 -9.21
N MET A 107 -6.74 2.98 -8.34
CA MET A 107 -8.16 3.28 -8.53
C MET A 107 -8.44 4.79 -8.54
N THR A 108 -7.76 5.54 -7.67
CA THR A 108 -7.86 7.00 -7.64
C THR A 108 -7.30 7.62 -8.92
N GLY A 109 -6.12 7.19 -9.37
CA GLY A 109 -5.53 7.65 -10.61
C GLY A 109 -6.41 7.35 -11.82
N PHE A 110 -6.99 6.14 -11.88
CA PHE A 110 -7.95 5.76 -12.91
C PHE A 110 -9.19 6.65 -12.90
N TYR A 111 -9.79 6.90 -11.73
CA TYR A 111 -10.93 7.81 -11.60
C TYR A 111 -10.60 9.23 -12.09
N LEU A 112 -9.44 9.78 -11.71
CA LEU A 112 -9.03 11.12 -12.11
C LEU A 112 -8.80 11.21 -13.63
N LEU A 113 -8.19 10.18 -14.21
CA LEU A 113 -7.98 10.09 -15.66
C LEU A 113 -9.32 10.01 -16.40
N ALA A 114 -10.22 9.11 -15.97
CA ALA A 114 -11.54 8.97 -16.56
C ALA A 114 -12.33 10.29 -16.46
N ARG A 115 -12.31 10.94 -15.30
CA ARG A 115 -12.93 12.25 -15.12
C ARG A 115 -12.35 13.27 -16.10
N HIS A 116 -11.04 13.31 -16.29
CA HIS A 116 -10.42 14.25 -17.23
C HIS A 116 -10.78 13.95 -18.70
N CYS A 117 -10.84 12.67 -19.09
CA CYS A 117 -11.15 12.29 -20.47
C CYS A 117 -12.64 12.44 -20.84
N PHE A 118 -13.54 12.41 -19.86
CA PHE A 118 -15.00 12.42 -20.08
C PHE A 118 -15.72 13.64 -19.47
N SER A 119 -14.99 14.64 -18.97
CA SER A 119 -15.51 15.96 -18.55
C SER A 119 -15.38 16.98 -19.65
#